data_AF-A0A1E3BNP0-F1
#
_entry.id   AF-A0A1E3BNP0-F1
#
_cell.length_a   1.000
_cell.length_b   1.000
_cell.length_c   1.000
_cell.angle_alpha   90.00
_cell.angle_beta   90.00
_cell.angle_gamma   90.00
#
_symmetry.space_group_name_H-M   'P 1'
#
loop_
_entity.id
_entity.type
_entity.pdbx_description
1 polymer ?
#
loop_
_entity_poly.entity_id
_entity_poly.type
_entity_poly.pdbx_seq_one_letter_code
_entity_poly.pdbx_strand_id
1 'polypeptide(L)'
;MSTSLTEADYTLPVKYIRVIIEVPETGHESDTYSGSHPSIYLLTSDGGSVRVNMHRAKPEDTMGTYVLERCSYWCIDYPLKVVDLSAVKGLTVGDVTGLVEGKGRVRYKLADSGTGCRFWVKTVIDDLNAAGYIDESAASITQAQNALQYNYRMEEEDFQYEEMIPGTFV
;
A
#
# COMPACT_ATOMS: atom_id res chain seq x y z
N MET A 1 5.42 -14.63 8.71
CA MET A 1 6.50 -14.63 7.69
C MET A 1 5.91 -14.26 6.34
N SER A 2 6.68 -13.66 5.44
CA SER A 2 6.29 -13.42 4.04
C SER A 2 7.01 -14.37 3.08
N THR A 3 6.39 -14.67 1.93
CA THR A 3 6.97 -15.45 0.83
C THR A 3 6.53 -14.88 -0.51
N SER A 4 7.17 -15.29 -1.61
CA SER A 4 6.65 -15.01 -2.96
C SER A 4 5.27 -15.64 -3.16
N LEU A 5 4.45 -15.03 -4.02
CA LEU A 5 3.15 -15.58 -4.42
C LEU A 5 3.33 -16.85 -5.26
N THR A 6 2.37 -17.75 -5.13
CA THR A 6 2.13 -18.92 -5.98
C THR A 6 0.92 -18.68 -6.89
N GLU A 7 0.72 -19.51 -7.90
CA GLU A 7 -0.45 -19.42 -8.79
C GLU A 7 -1.78 -19.52 -8.01
N ALA A 8 -1.81 -20.32 -6.93
CA ALA A 8 -3.00 -20.49 -6.11
C ALA A 8 -3.39 -19.19 -5.38
N ASP A 9 -2.40 -18.37 -4.98
CA ASP A 9 -2.65 -17.14 -4.23
C ASP A 9 -3.47 -16.11 -5.02
N TYR A 10 -3.31 -16.07 -6.35
CA TYR A 10 -4.07 -15.17 -7.22
C TYR A 10 -5.57 -15.46 -7.24
N THR A 11 -5.98 -16.69 -6.90
CA THR A 11 -7.39 -17.08 -6.84
C THR A 11 -8.06 -16.78 -5.51
N LEU A 12 -7.29 -16.34 -4.51
CA LEU A 12 -7.80 -16.11 -3.16
C LEU A 12 -8.78 -14.94 -3.16
N PRO A 13 -10.01 -15.13 -2.63
CA PRO A 13 -10.95 -14.04 -2.41
C PRO A 13 -10.41 -13.01 -1.42
N VAL A 14 -10.53 -11.73 -1.77
CA VAL A 14 -10.19 -10.58 -0.94
C VAL A 14 -11.43 -10.16 -0.16
N LYS A 15 -11.28 -10.04 1.17
CA LYS A 15 -12.33 -9.56 2.08
C LYS A 15 -12.20 -8.06 2.35
N TYR A 16 -10.97 -7.60 2.55
CA TYR A 16 -10.65 -6.21 2.83
C TYR A 16 -9.40 -5.79 2.06
N ILE A 17 -9.41 -4.53 1.60
CA ILE A 17 -8.25 -3.81 1.12
C ILE A 17 -7.78 -2.96 2.30
N ARG A 18 -6.74 -3.42 2.99
CA ARG A 18 -6.19 -2.76 4.18
C ARG A 18 -5.00 -1.91 3.77
N VAL A 19 -5.00 -0.64 4.15
CA VAL A 19 -3.81 0.23 4.08
C VAL A 19 -3.14 0.19 5.45
N ILE A 20 -1.86 -0.17 5.47
CA ILE A 20 -1.04 -0.08 6.67
C ILE A 20 0.03 0.97 6.43
N ILE A 21 0.17 1.90 7.37
CA ILE A 21 1.31 2.81 7.45
C ILE A 21 2.22 2.25 8.55
N GLU A 22 3.46 1.94 8.19
CA GLU A 22 4.43 1.24 9.02
C GLU A 22 5.76 2.00 9.09
N VAL A 23 6.61 1.64 10.05
CA VAL A 23 8.00 2.12 10.07
C VAL A 23 8.72 1.52 8.85
N PRO A 24 9.51 2.30 8.07
CA PRO A 24 10.22 1.76 6.92
C PRO A 24 11.12 0.58 7.32
N GLU A 25 11.05 -0.53 6.57
CA GLU A 25 11.87 -1.73 6.82
C GLU A 25 13.38 -1.44 6.76
N THR A 26 13.76 -0.44 5.97
CA THR A 26 15.13 0.05 5.91
C THR A 26 15.21 1.37 6.65
N GLY A 27 15.61 1.32 7.92
CA GLY A 27 16.18 2.48 8.59
C GLY A 27 17.51 2.81 7.92
N HIS A 28 17.50 3.36 6.71
CA HIS A 28 18.71 3.94 6.16
C HIS A 28 19.00 5.19 7.00
N GLU A 29 20.10 5.16 7.76
CA GLU A 29 20.57 6.29 8.57
C GLU A 29 20.79 7.58 7.75
N SER A 30 20.75 7.49 6.40
CA SER A 30 20.76 8.61 5.47
C SER A 30 19.39 9.04 4.92
N ASP A 31 18.33 8.23 5.06
CA ASP A 31 16.98 8.58 4.60
C ASP A 31 16.27 9.43 5.66
N THR A 32 16.47 10.74 5.55
CA THR A 32 15.81 11.76 6.37
C THR A 32 14.38 12.09 5.91
N TYR A 33 13.78 11.31 5.00
CA TYR A 33 12.73 11.83 4.11
C TYR A 33 11.33 11.15 4.16
N SER A 34 11.10 10.10 4.94
CA SER A 34 9.74 9.76 5.40
C SER A 34 9.82 8.91 6.66
N GLY A 35 9.22 9.34 7.77
CA GLY A 35 9.21 8.57 9.02
C GLY A 35 8.32 7.31 8.97
N SER A 36 7.59 7.14 7.87
CA SER A 36 6.58 6.11 7.70
C SER A 36 6.37 5.75 6.23
N HIS A 37 6.12 4.47 5.97
CA HIS A 37 5.92 3.87 4.66
C HIS A 37 4.53 3.23 4.58
N PRO A 38 3.69 3.56 3.58
CA PRO A 38 2.40 2.90 3.39
C PRO A 38 2.52 1.70 2.43
N SER A 39 1.83 0.61 2.79
CA SER A 39 1.66 -0.60 1.99
C SER A 39 0.19 -0.99 1.94
N ILE A 40 -0.23 -1.69 0.87
CA ILE A 40 -1.58 -2.25 0.76
C ILE A 40 -1.52 -3.74 1.12
N TYR A 41 -2.46 -4.21 1.93
CA TYR A 41 -2.63 -5.61 2.33
C TYR A 41 -4.02 -6.08 1.89
N LEU A 42 -4.06 -7.05 0.98
CA LEU A 42 -5.29 -7.71 0.57
C LEU A 42 -5.58 -8.83 1.56
N LEU A 43 -6.55 -8.65 2.46
CA LEU A 43 -6.89 -9.66 3.46
C LEU A 43 -7.67 -10.78 2.80
N THR A 44 -7.10 -11.98 2.76
CA THR A 44 -7.64 -13.10 2.00
C THR A 44 -8.54 -14.00 2.86
N SER A 45 -9.42 -14.75 2.20
CA SER A 45 -10.41 -15.59 2.88
C SER A 45 -9.83 -16.68 3.76
N ASP A 46 -8.59 -17.11 3.49
CA ASP A 46 -7.85 -18.17 4.18
C ASP A 46 -7.16 -17.71 5.48
N GLY A 47 -7.36 -16.46 5.91
CA GLY A 47 -6.79 -15.96 7.16
C GLY A 47 -5.38 -15.36 7.03
N GLY A 48 -4.87 -15.19 5.81
CA GLY A 48 -3.65 -14.42 5.55
C GLY A 48 -3.89 -13.14 4.76
N SER A 49 -2.82 -12.56 4.21
CA SER A 49 -2.92 -11.43 3.29
C SER A 49 -1.89 -11.50 2.15
N VAL A 50 -2.11 -10.69 1.12
CA VAL A 50 -1.10 -10.36 0.11
C VAL A 50 -0.71 -8.91 0.26
N ARG A 51 0.57 -8.65 0.53
CA ARG A 51 1.15 -7.31 0.56
C ARG A 51 1.46 -6.87 -0.86
N VAL A 52 0.90 -5.74 -1.24
CA VAL A 52 1.12 -5.03 -2.49
C VAL A 52 1.88 -3.75 -2.14
N ASN A 53 3.15 -3.69 -2.53
CA ASN A 53 4.07 -2.66 -2.09
C ASN A 53 4.79 -1.98 -3.26
N MET A 54 5.12 -0.71 -3.06
CA MET A 54 5.98 0.08 -3.94
C MET A 54 6.98 0.84 -3.08
N HIS A 55 8.23 0.39 -3.08
CA HIS A 55 9.29 0.97 -2.25
C HIS A 55 10.54 1.28 -3.05
N ARG A 56 11.45 2.06 -2.47
CA ARG A 56 12.80 2.25 -3.01
C ARG A 56 13.66 1.05 -2.59
N ALA A 57 14.31 0.37 -3.54
CA ALA A 57 15.14 -0.80 -3.21
C ALA A 57 16.51 -0.39 -2.66
N LYS A 58 17.11 0.69 -3.20
CA LYS A 58 18.35 1.28 -2.70
C LYS A 58 18.26 2.81 -2.68
N PRO A 59 18.97 3.51 -1.79
CA PRO A 59 18.90 4.98 -1.70
C PRO A 59 19.10 5.73 -3.02
N GLU A 60 19.97 5.24 -3.90
CA GLU A 60 20.24 5.81 -5.22
C GLU A 60 19.17 5.53 -6.29
N ASP A 61 18.26 4.58 -6.04
CA ASP A 61 17.25 4.18 -7.02
C ASP A 61 16.15 5.24 -7.11
N THR A 62 15.90 5.74 -8.33
CA THR A 62 14.79 6.65 -8.60
C THR A 62 13.51 5.92 -9.01
N MET A 63 13.65 4.68 -9.50
CA MET A 63 12.52 3.82 -9.82
C MET A 63 12.06 3.08 -8.58
N GLY A 64 10.76 3.08 -8.36
CA GLY A 64 10.15 2.24 -7.34
C GLY A 64 10.21 0.76 -7.76
N THR A 65 10.35 -0.09 -6.76
CA THR A 65 10.29 -1.54 -6.86
C THR A 65 8.90 -2.00 -6.41
N TYR A 66 8.14 -2.53 -7.37
CA TYR A 66 6.86 -3.17 -7.10
C TYR A 66 7.08 -4.58 -6.55
N VAL A 67 6.53 -4.87 -5.38
CA VAL A 67 6.69 -6.16 -4.69
C VAL A 67 5.33 -6.72 -4.29
N LEU A 68 5.15 -8.01 -4.55
CA LEU A 68 4.03 -8.81 -4.11
C LEU A 68 4.52 -9.90 -3.17
N GLU A 69 3.95 -9.95 -1.97
CA GLU A 69 4.32 -10.93 -0.96
C GLU A 69 3.09 -11.56 -0.30
N ARG A 70 3.13 -12.88 -0.13
CA ARG A 70 2.14 -13.63 0.62
C ARG A 70 2.52 -13.59 2.10
N CYS A 71 1.63 -13.08 2.94
CA CYS A 71 1.82 -12.94 4.38
C CYS A 71 0.90 -13.89 5.15
N SER A 72 1.45 -14.73 6.03
CA SER A 72 0.67 -15.66 6.87
C SER A 72 -0.19 -14.99 7.95
N TYR A 73 -0.37 -13.67 7.88
CA TYR A 73 -0.99 -12.82 8.89
C TYR A 73 -1.87 -11.75 8.23
N TRP A 74 -2.78 -11.15 9.00
CA TRP A 74 -3.64 -10.03 8.57
C TRP A 74 -3.07 -8.65 8.90
N CYS A 75 -2.19 -8.58 9.90
CA CYS A 75 -1.59 -7.34 10.36
C CYS A 75 -0.18 -7.62 10.86
N ILE A 76 0.69 -6.62 10.72
CA ILE A 76 1.99 -6.58 11.39
C ILE A 76 1.80 -6.25 12.88
N ASP A 77 2.81 -6.54 13.70
CA ASP A 77 2.73 -6.39 15.16
C ASP A 77 2.69 -4.93 15.63
N TYR A 78 3.27 -3.99 14.86
CA TYR A 78 3.40 -2.57 15.23
C TYR A 78 3.06 -1.63 14.07
N PRO A 79 1.80 -1.59 13.60
CA PRO A 79 1.39 -0.62 12.59
C PRO A 79 1.29 0.78 13.22
N LEU A 80 1.76 1.80 12.51
CA LEU A 80 1.59 3.19 12.92
C LEU A 80 0.15 3.66 12.65
N LYS A 81 -0.44 3.20 11.54
CA LYS A 81 -1.84 3.42 11.20
C LYS A 81 -2.39 2.25 10.38
N VAL A 82 -3.65 1.91 10.62
CA VAL A 82 -4.41 0.94 9.82
C VAL A 82 -5.70 1.59 9.34
N VAL A 83 -6.03 1.38 8.08
CA VAL A 83 -7.33 1.75 7.50
C VAL A 83 -7.85 0.58 6.66
N ASP A 84 -9.06 0.13 6.95
CA ASP A 84 -9.70 -0.96 6.21
C ASP A 84 -10.77 -0.43 5.28
N LEU A 85 -10.78 -0.96 4.05
CA LEU A 85 -11.84 -0.75 3.07
C LEU A 85 -12.43 -2.12 2.70
N SER A 86 -13.74 -2.27 2.82
CA SER A 86 -14.44 -3.49 2.41
C SER A 86 -14.27 -3.74 0.90
N ALA A 87 -13.91 -4.96 0.52
CA ALA A 87 -13.85 -5.37 -0.88
C ALA A 87 -15.22 -5.85 -1.37
N VAL A 88 -15.51 -5.64 -2.65
CA VAL A 88 -16.72 -6.23 -3.26
C VAL A 88 -16.66 -7.75 -3.25
N LYS A 89 -17.85 -8.38 -3.16
CA LYS A 89 -17.97 -9.83 -3.16
C LYS A 89 -17.41 -10.44 -4.46
N GLY A 90 -16.52 -11.41 -4.31
CA GLY A 90 -15.95 -12.16 -5.43
C GLY A 90 -14.65 -11.58 -5.99
N LEU A 91 -14.19 -10.43 -5.47
CA LEU A 91 -12.88 -9.88 -5.81
C LEU A 91 -11.77 -10.86 -5.41
N THR A 92 -10.81 -11.09 -6.29
CA THR A 92 -9.64 -11.94 -6.04
C THR A 92 -8.35 -11.14 -5.99
N VAL A 93 -7.28 -11.74 -5.46
CA VAL A 93 -5.93 -11.16 -5.52
C VAL A 93 -5.53 -10.87 -6.96
N GLY A 94 -5.80 -11.80 -7.89
CA GLY A 94 -5.49 -11.66 -9.31
C GLY A 94 -6.20 -10.48 -9.98
N ASP A 95 -7.44 -10.19 -9.60
CA ASP A 95 -8.16 -9.02 -10.13
C ASP A 95 -7.47 -7.71 -9.73
N VAL A 96 -7.02 -7.64 -8.47
CA VAL A 96 -6.34 -6.46 -7.92
C VAL A 96 -4.95 -6.29 -8.55
N THR A 97 -4.13 -7.34 -8.56
CA THR A 97 -2.76 -7.25 -9.12
C THR A 97 -2.80 -7.03 -10.62
N GLY A 98 -3.72 -7.67 -11.33
CA GLY A 98 -3.96 -7.48 -12.75
C GLY A 98 -4.39 -6.05 -13.10
N LEU A 99 -5.20 -5.40 -12.26
CA LEU A 99 -5.56 -3.99 -12.43
C LEU A 99 -4.34 -3.06 -12.29
N VAL A 100 -3.53 -3.28 -11.24
CA VAL A 100 -2.32 -2.50 -10.95
C VAL A 100 -1.33 -2.61 -12.12
N GLU A 101 -1.08 -3.83 -12.60
CA GLU A 101 -0.21 -4.11 -13.74
C GLU A 101 -0.78 -3.55 -15.05
N GLY A 102 -2.06 -3.80 -15.32
CA GLY A 102 -2.75 -3.35 -16.54
C GLY A 102 -2.83 -1.83 -16.68
N LYS A 103 -2.87 -1.09 -15.56
CA LYS A 103 -2.77 0.38 -15.54
C LYS A 103 -1.33 0.90 -15.54
N GLY A 104 -0.34 0.02 -15.62
CA GLY A 104 1.07 0.39 -15.64
C GLY A 104 1.61 0.91 -14.31
N ARG A 105 0.93 0.64 -13.18
CA ARG A 105 1.32 1.17 -11.86
C ARG A 105 2.60 0.56 -11.31
N VAL A 106 3.05 -0.55 -11.89
CA VAL A 106 4.36 -1.17 -11.59
C VAL A 106 5.53 -0.34 -12.12
N ARG A 107 5.30 0.56 -13.09
CA ARG A 107 6.31 1.45 -13.68
C ARG A 107 6.16 2.84 -13.09
N TYR A 108 6.72 3.03 -11.90
CA TYR A 108 6.60 4.28 -11.15
C TYR A 108 7.95 4.80 -10.71
N LYS A 109 8.27 6.04 -11.12
CA LYS A 109 9.42 6.80 -10.64
C LYS A 109 9.00 7.52 -9.36
N LEU A 110 9.67 7.21 -8.25
CA LEU A 110 9.42 7.85 -6.96
C LEU A 110 9.80 9.33 -7.02
N ALA A 111 9.07 10.17 -6.28
CA ALA A 111 9.48 11.54 -6.04
C ALA A 111 10.73 11.58 -5.15
N ASP A 112 11.61 12.56 -5.37
CA ASP A 112 12.80 12.78 -4.56
C ASP A 112 12.47 13.28 -3.13
N SER A 113 11.20 13.63 -2.89
CA SER A 113 10.68 14.09 -1.60
C SER A 113 10.51 13.02 -0.52
N GLY A 114 10.71 11.73 -0.84
CA GLY A 114 10.41 10.61 0.08
C GLY A 114 8.93 10.28 0.26
N THR A 115 7.99 11.13 -0.18
CA THR A 115 6.54 10.89 -0.05
C THR A 115 5.90 10.19 -1.23
N GLY A 116 6.70 9.79 -2.23
CA GLY A 116 6.21 9.18 -3.47
C GLY A 116 5.45 7.86 -3.29
N CYS A 117 5.78 7.06 -2.28
CA CYS A 117 5.06 5.81 -1.96
C CYS A 117 3.60 6.09 -1.52
N ARG A 118 3.37 7.17 -0.77
CA ARG A 118 2.02 7.61 -0.36
C ARG A 118 1.15 7.97 -1.57
N PHE A 119 1.73 8.68 -2.54
CA PHE A 119 1.05 9.00 -3.79
C PHE A 119 0.71 7.76 -4.60
N TRP A 120 1.63 6.80 -4.65
CA TRP A 120 1.38 5.53 -5.32
C TRP A 120 0.22 4.76 -4.67
N VAL A 121 0.21 4.60 -3.34
CA VAL A 121 -0.89 3.93 -2.62
C VAL A 121 -2.22 4.66 -2.84
N LYS A 122 -2.23 6.00 -2.75
CA LYS A 122 -3.42 6.79 -3.04
C LYS A 122 -3.95 6.51 -4.45
N THR A 123 -3.05 6.49 -5.45
CA THR A 123 -3.41 6.23 -6.85
C THR A 123 -4.00 4.83 -7.03
N VAL A 124 -3.45 3.81 -6.36
CA VAL A 124 -3.99 2.45 -6.41
C VAL A 124 -5.39 2.40 -5.78
N ILE A 125 -5.63 3.09 -4.65
CA ILE A 125 -6.98 3.21 -4.07
C ILE A 125 -7.96 3.87 -5.04
N ASP A 126 -7.55 4.96 -5.70
CA ASP A 126 -8.37 5.63 -6.73
C ASP A 126 -8.72 4.68 -7.89
N ASP A 127 -7.74 3.87 -8.34
CA ASP A 127 -7.94 2.90 -9.41
C ASP A 127 -8.90 1.77 -9.00
N LEU A 128 -8.77 1.23 -7.78
CA LEU A 128 -9.64 0.20 -7.23
C LEU A 128 -11.07 0.71 -7.07
N ASN A 129 -11.24 1.94 -6.57
CA ASN A 129 -12.56 2.57 -6.49
C ASN A 129 -13.18 2.76 -7.88
N ALA A 130 -12.41 3.28 -8.86
CA ALA A 130 -12.88 3.49 -10.22
C ALA A 130 -13.24 2.17 -10.95
N ALA A 131 -12.60 1.06 -10.58
CA ALA A 131 -12.94 -0.28 -11.06
C ALA A 131 -14.15 -0.91 -10.35
N GLY A 132 -14.68 -0.26 -9.29
CA GLY A 132 -15.79 -0.79 -8.49
C GLY A 132 -15.36 -1.95 -7.58
N TYR A 133 -14.10 -2.00 -7.15
CA TYR A 133 -13.58 -3.10 -6.31
C TYR A 133 -13.75 -2.85 -4.81
N ILE A 134 -14.14 -1.63 -4.43
CA ILE A 134 -14.33 -1.20 -3.05
C ILE A 134 -15.83 -1.07 -2.77
N ASP A 135 -16.31 -1.77 -1.74
CA ASP A 135 -17.69 -1.72 -1.24
C ASP A 135 -17.78 -0.81 -0.01
N GLU A 136 -17.40 0.45 -0.18
CA GLU A 136 -17.39 1.45 0.89
C GLU A 136 -18.02 2.76 0.45
N SER A 137 -18.41 3.57 1.43
CA SER A 137 -18.82 4.94 1.15
C SER A 137 -17.66 5.78 0.62
N ALA A 138 -17.97 6.78 -0.22
CA ALA A 138 -16.98 7.76 -0.68
C ALA A 138 -16.27 8.48 0.49
N ALA A 139 -16.95 8.63 1.64
CA ALA A 139 -16.38 9.20 2.85
C ALA A 139 -15.30 8.30 3.47
N SER A 140 -15.53 6.97 3.54
CA SER A 140 -14.54 6.00 4.01
C SER A 140 -13.29 6.01 3.13
N ILE A 141 -13.48 6.06 1.81
CA ILE A 141 -12.37 6.12 0.83
C ILE A 141 -11.58 7.42 1.02
N THR A 142 -12.27 8.54 1.16
CA THR A 142 -11.64 9.84 1.43
C THR A 142 -10.84 9.82 2.75
N GLN A 143 -11.35 9.14 3.78
CA GLN A 143 -10.64 8.98 5.04
C GLN A 143 -9.34 8.17 4.88
N ALA A 144 -9.36 7.08 4.11
CA ALA A 144 -8.16 6.30 3.80
C ALA A 144 -7.11 7.14 3.05
N GLN A 145 -7.55 7.95 2.09
CA GLN A 145 -6.67 8.85 1.34
C GLN A 145 -6.11 9.97 2.21
N ASN A 146 -6.91 10.51 3.13
CA ASN A 146 -6.46 11.53 4.07
C ASN A 146 -5.41 11.00 5.05
N ALA A 147 -5.50 9.73 5.47
CA ALA A 147 -4.46 9.12 6.31
C ALA A 147 -3.08 9.16 5.64
N LEU A 148 -3.01 9.07 4.31
CA LEU A 148 -1.76 9.13 3.55
C LEU A 148 -1.13 10.54 3.49
N GLN A 149 -1.78 11.58 4.02
CA GLN A 149 -1.24 12.96 4.05
C GLN A 149 -0.40 13.24 5.31
N TYR A 150 -0.23 12.24 6.17
CA TYR A 150 0.45 12.40 7.44
C TYR A 150 1.66 11.47 7.53
N ASN A 151 2.73 11.99 8.14
CA ASN A 151 3.86 11.22 8.60
C ASN A 151 3.60 10.77 10.03
N TYR A 152 3.48 9.46 10.26
CA TYR A 152 3.25 8.88 11.57
C TYR A 152 4.57 8.46 12.22
N ARG A 153 4.66 8.53 13.55
CA ARG A 153 5.81 8.09 14.35
C ARG A 153 5.35 7.19 15.50
N MET A 154 6.30 6.45 16.08
CA MET A 154 6.04 5.45 17.14
C MET A 154 5.54 6.07 18.46
N GLU A 155 5.82 7.35 18.71
CA GLU A 155 5.30 8.05 19.89
C GLU A 155 3.82 8.37 19.67
N GLU A 156 2.95 7.92 20.59
CA GLU A 156 1.50 8.13 20.49
C GLU A 156 1.17 9.61 20.24
N GLU A 157 0.32 9.87 19.25
CA GLU A 157 -0.11 11.21 18.80
C GLU A 157 0.94 12.08 18.08
N ASP A 158 2.18 11.61 17.83
CA ASP A 158 3.13 12.31 16.96
C ASP A 158 2.87 11.94 15.48
N PHE A 159 1.96 12.69 14.86
CA PHE A 159 1.81 12.70 13.41
C PHE A 159 1.81 14.13 12.89
N GLN A 160 2.49 14.34 11.77
CA GLN A 160 2.63 15.66 11.16
C GLN A 160 2.09 15.62 9.75
N TYR A 161 1.34 16.65 9.38
CA TYR A 161 0.96 16.84 7.99
C TYR A 161 2.23 16.97 7.15
N GLU A 162 2.32 16.15 6.12
CA GLU A 162 3.44 16.15 5.20
C GLU A 162 2.86 15.94 3.80
N GLU A 163 2.89 17.02 3.02
CA GLU A 163 2.28 17.05 1.70
C GLU A 163 2.78 15.89 0.83
N MET A 164 1.82 15.19 0.24
CA MET A 164 2.08 14.10 -0.68
C MET A 164 2.55 14.66 -2.02
N ILE A 165 3.84 14.53 -2.31
CA ILE A 165 4.43 14.98 -3.57
C ILE A 165 4.40 13.81 -4.56
N PRO A 166 3.75 13.97 -5.73
CA PRO A 166 3.59 12.90 -6.68
C PRO A 166 4.92 12.54 -7.36
N GLY A 167 5.16 11.23 -7.51
CA GLY A 167 6.12 10.72 -8.48
C GLY A 167 5.55 10.72 -9.90
N THR A 168 6.15 9.95 -10.80
CA THR A 168 5.74 9.89 -12.21
C THR A 168 5.54 8.44 -12.66
N PHE A 169 4.39 8.14 -13.25
CA PHE A 169 4.17 6.87 -13.95
C PHE A 169 4.79 6.95 -15.36
N VAL A 170 5.55 5.92 -15.74
CA VAL A 170 6.28 5.85 -17.03
C VAL A 170 5.73 4.74 -17.92
#